data_AF-A0A928WNX1-F1
#
_entry.id   AF-A0A928WNX1-F1
#
_cell.length_a   1.000
_cell.length_b   1.000
_cell.length_c   1.000
_cell.angle_alpha   90.00
_cell.angle_beta   90.00
_cell.angle_gamma   90.00
#
_symmetry.space_group_name_H-M   'P 1'
#
loop_
_entity.id
_entity.type
_entity.pdbx_description
1 polymer ?
#
loop_
_entity_poly.entity_id
_entity_poly.type
_entity_poly.pdbx_seq_one_letter_code
_entity_poly.pdbx_strand_id
1 'polypeptide(L)' 'MMYLLDTNVVSELRKRRKANFGVQQFFHNAIEQDARLYISVITLGELCRGVELK' A
#
# COMPACT_ATOMS: atom_id res chain seq x y z
N MET A 1 -3.94 14.79 5.77
CA MET A 1 -2.81 14.77 4.81
C MET A 1 -3.23 13.99 3.56
N MET A 2 -2.44 14.00 2.49
CA MET A 2 -2.69 13.22 1.27
C MET A 2 -1.44 12.45 0.86
N TYR A 3 -1.59 11.16 0.57
CA TYR A 3 -0.50 10.28 0.16
C TYR A 3 -0.86 9.54 -1.13
N LEU A 4 0.10 9.41 -2.04
CA LEU A 4 0.02 8.49 -3.18
C LEU A 4 0.87 7.27 -2.85
N LEU A 5 0.25 6.08 -2.84
CA LEU A 5 0.90 4.83 -2.47
C LEU A 5 1.65 4.27 -3.67
N ASP A 6 2.93 3.95 -3.44
CA ASP A 6 3.78 3.23 -4.40
C ASP A 6 3.50 1.71 -4.36
N THR A 7 3.87 1.02 -5.43
CA THR A 7 3.71 -0.43 -5.61
C THR A 7 4.40 -1.22 -4.51
N ASN A 8 5.54 -0.76 -4.01
CA ASN A 8 6.27 -1.41 -2.92
C ASN A 8 5.49 -1.42 -1.61
N VAL A 9 4.91 -0.28 -1.22
CA VAL A 9 4.15 -0.15 0.02
C VAL A 9 2.89 -1.01 -0.02
N VAL A 10 2.20 -1.04 -1.16
CA VAL A 10 1.01 -1.89 -1.35
C VAL A 10 1.39 -3.37 -1.36
N SER A 11 2.49 -3.74 -2.01
CA SER A 11 3.00 -5.11 -2.02
C SER A 11 3.41 -5.59 -0.62
N GLU A 12 4.02 -4.71 0.18
CA GLU A 12 4.39 -5.00 1.56
C GLU A 12 3.14 -5.17 2.44
N LEU A 13 2.13 -4.32 2.27
CA LEU A 13 0.85 -4.40 2.99
C LEU A 13 0.16 -5.75 2.78
N ARG A 14 0.27 -6.35 1.58
CA ARG A 14 -0.30 -7.68 1.27
C ARG A 14 0.28 -8.79 2.14
N LYS A 15 1.47 -8.61 2.73
CA LYS A 15 2.08 -9.56 3.68
C LYS A 15 1.40 -9.56 5.06
N ARG A 16 0.46 -8.64 5.31
CA ARG A 16 -0.34 -8.52 6.56
C ARG A 16 0.56 -8.45 7.79
N ARG A 17 0.44 -9.40 8.73
CA ARG A 17 1.23 -9.46 9.96
C ARG A 17 2.74 -9.62 9.71
N LYS A 18 3.13 -10.11 8.52
CA LYS A 18 4.53 -10.23 8.11
C LYS A 18 5.07 -9.01 7.36
N ALA A 19 4.24 -7.98 7.16
CA ALA A 19 4.68 -6.73 6.54
C ALA A 19 5.73 -6.03 7.41
N ASN A 20 6.60 -5.25 6.78
CA ASN A 20 7.53 -4.39 7.49
C ASN A 20 6.82 -3.52 8.55
N PHE A 21 7.40 -3.45 9.74
CA PHE A 21 6.85 -2.71 10.88
C PHE A 21 6.62 -1.23 10.59
N GLY A 22 7.54 -0.57 9.86
CA GLY A 22 7.39 0.83 9.48
C GLY A 22 6.21 1.07 8.54
N VAL A 23 5.92 0.12 7.64
CA VAL A 23 4.74 0.18 6.77
C VAL A 23 3.46 0.03 7.60
N GLN A 24 3.44 -0.90 8.55
CA GLN A 24 2.29 -1.07 9.46
C GLN A 24 2.02 0.20 10.27
N GLN A 25 3.05 0.81 10.85
CA GLN A 25 2.92 2.06 11.60
C GLN A 25 2.47 3.23 10.72
N PHE A 26 3.00 3.33 9.49
CA PHE A 26 2.57 4.34 8.53
C PHE A 26 1.05 4.29 8.29
N PHE A 27 0.51 3.11 8.00
CA PHE A 27 -0.93 2.97 7.77
C PHE A 27 -1.76 3.23 9.04
N HIS A 28 -1.28 2.80 10.21
CA HIS A 28 -1.95 3.10 11.47
C HIS A 28 -2.06 4.62 11.71
N ASN A 29 -0.94 5.33 11.61
CA ASN A 29 -0.90 6.78 11.78
C ASN A 29 -1.73 7.51 10.71
N ALA A 30 -1.70 7.02 9.46
CA ALA A 30 -2.48 7.61 8.37
C ALA A 30 -3.99 7.48 8.61
N ILE A 31 -4.45 6.37 9.18
CA ILE A 31 -5.86 6.17 9.56
C ILE A 31 -6.23 7.09 10.73
N GLU A 32 -5.39 7.16 11.77
CA GLU A 32 -5.64 8.04 12.93
C GLU A 32 -5.73 9.52 12.53
N GLN A 33 -4.99 9.92 11.51
CA GLN A 33 -4.96 11.30 10.99
C GLN A 33 -6.00 11.59 9.91
N ASP A 34 -6.90 10.65 9.62
CA ASP A 34 -7.88 10.72 8.52
C ASP A 34 -7.22 11.16 7.19
N ALA A 35 -6.05 10.57 6.91
CA ALA A 35 -5.30 10.90 5.71
C ALA A 35 -5.95 10.25 4.48
N ARG A 36 -6.02 11.01 3.39
CA ARG A 36 -6.50 10.49 2.11
C ARG A 36 -5.39 9.72 1.43
N LEU A 37 -5.63 8.43 1.18
CA LEU A 37 -4.71 7.52 0.50
C LEU A 37 -5.19 7.27 -0.92
N TYR A 38 -4.29 7.47 -1.88
CA TYR A 38 -4.55 7.24 -3.30
C TYR A 38 -3.61 6.17 -3.84
N ILE A 39 -4.03 5.50 -4.89
CA ILE A 39 -3.19 4.56 -5.65
C ILE A 39 -3.25 4.99 -7.11
N SER A 40 -2.10 4.98 -7.79
CA SER A 40 -2.06 5.27 -9.22
C SER A 40 -2.70 4.13 -10.01
N VAL A 41 -3.39 4.44 -11.12
CA VAL A 41 -3.87 3.42 -12.08
C VAL A 41 -2.71 2.59 -12.66
N ILE A 42 -1.50 3.16 -12.73
CA ILE A 42 -0.29 2.44 -13.15
C ILE A 42 0.08 1.37 -12.12
N THR A 43 0.22 1.76 -10.85
CA THR A 43 0.48 0.84 -9.72
C THR A 43 -0.59 -0.24 -9.60
N LEU A 44 -1.87 0.10 -9.82
CA LEU A 44 -2.94 -0.88 -9.86
C LEU A 44 -2.74 -1.92 -10.98
N GLY A 45 -2.38 -1.47 -12.18
CA GLY A 45 -2.08 -2.36 -13.31
C GLY A 45 -0.88 -3.29 -13.04
N GLU A 46 0.18 -2.78 -12.41
CA GLU A 46 1.34 -3.59 -12.00
C GLU A 46 0.95 -4.69 -11.01
N LEU A 47 0.12 -4.36 -10.02
CA LEU A 47 -0.36 -5.31 -9.02
C LEU A 47 -1.25 -6.40 -9.65
N CYS A 48 -2.14 -6.04 -10.58
CA CYS A 48 -2.98 -7.00 -11.30
C CYS A 48 -2.14 -7.98 -12.12
N ARG A 49 -1.15 -7.49 -12.88
CA ARG A 49 -0.23 -8.36 -13.64
C ARG A 49 0.54 -9.31 -12.72
N GLY A 50 1.00 -8.83 -11.56
CA GLY A 50 1.70 -9.66 -10.58
C GLY A 50 0.82 -10.72 -9.89
N VAL A 51 -0.52 -10.60 -9.97
CA VAL A 51 -1.48 -11.60 -9.47
C VAL A 51 -1.87 -12.59 -10.57
N GLU A 52 -2.05 -12.14 -11.80
CA GLU A 52 -2.41 -12.99 -12.96
C GLU A 52 -1.27 -13.93 -13.40
N LEU A 53 -0.02 -13.58 -13.10
CA LEU A 53 1.15 -14.42 -13.39
C LEU A 53 1.43 -15.49 -12.32
N LYS A 54 0.52 -15.70 -11.36
CA LYS A 54 0.65 -16.66 -10.25
C LYS A 54 -0.35 -17.81 -10.33
#